data_AF-X0ZI59-F1
#
_entry.id   AF-X0ZI59-F1
#
_cell.length_a   1.000
_cell.length_b   1.000
_cell.length_c   1.000
_cell.angle_alpha   90.00
_cell.angle_beta   90.00
_cell.angle_gamma   90.00
#
_symmetry.space_group_name_H-M   'P 1'
#
loop_
_entity.id
_entity.type
_entity.pdbx_description
1 polymer ?
#
loop_
_entity_poly.entity_id
_entity_poly.type
_entity_poly.pdbx_seq_one_letter_code
_entity_poly.pdbx_strand_id
1 'polypeptide(L)'
;MGCILAAAAHRVPIVIDGFISTASALIACELCPFLKNYLIAAHRSQEKGHQIALNHLGKTPLLDLNMRLGEGTGAALGMKLVELGVKILNEMATFEEARVSREGN
;
A
#
# COMPACT_ATOMS: atom_id res chain seq x y z
N MET A 1 -14.46 3.91 -4.17
CA MET A 1 -15.27 3.14 -3.21
C MET A 1 -15.73 1.84 -3.84
N GLY A 2 -16.55 1.87 -4.91
CA GLY A 2 -17.01 0.66 -5.60
C GLY A 2 -15.87 -0.29 -5.99
N CYS A 3 -14.80 0.21 -6.61
CA CYS A 3 -13.63 -0.61 -6.96
C CYS A 3 -12.94 -1.24 -5.74
N ILE A 4 -12.90 -0.54 -4.60
CA ILE A 4 -12.27 -1.04 -3.36
C ILE A 4 -13.08 -2.21 -2.81
N LEU A 5 -14.41 -2.04 -2.73
CA LEU A 5 -15.33 -3.08 -2.28
C LEU A 5 -15.26 -4.32 -3.19
N ALA A 6 -15.31 -4.11 -4.50
CA ALA A 6 -15.26 -5.19 -5.48
C ALA A 6 -13.92 -5.93 -5.42
N ALA A 7 -12.79 -5.22 -5.41
CA ALA A 7 -11.47 -5.83 -5.33
C ALA A 7 -11.32 -6.69 -4.07
N ALA A 8 -11.74 -6.18 -2.90
CA ALA A 8 -11.67 -6.95 -1.67
C ALA A 8 -12.61 -8.16 -1.66
N ALA A 9 -13.82 -8.06 -2.26
CA ALA A 9 -14.71 -9.20 -2.44
C ALA A 9 -14.06 -10.32 -3.28
N HIS A 10 -13.20 -9.95 -4.23
CA HIS A 10 -12.37 -10.86 -5.03
C HIS A 10 -11.00 -11.18 -4.41
N ARG A 11 -10.75 -10.77 -3.16
CA ARG A 11 -9.48 -10.94 -2.44
C ARG A 11 -8.27 -10.33 -3.13
N VAL A 12 -8.47 -9.25 -3.88
CA VAL A 12 -7.43 -8.51 -4.59
C VAL A 12 -6.97 -7.34 -3.71
N PRO A 13 -5.67 -7.18 -3.43
CA PRO A 13 -5.15 -6.02 -2.70
C PRO A 13 -5.31 -4.74 -3.52
N ILE A 14 -5.49 -3.61 -2.84
CA ILE A 14 -5.71 -2.31 -3.46
C ILE A 14 -4.60 -1.36 -3.02
N VAL A 15 -3.90 -0.80 -4.00
CA VAL A 15 -2.95 0.28 -3.79
C VAL A 15 -3.70 1.61 -3.94
N ILE A 16 -3.88 2.34 -2.82
CA ILE A 16 -4.52 3.66 -2.82
C ILE A 16 -3.46 4.74 -3.09
N ASP A 17 -3.85 5.76 -3.85
CA ASP A 17 -2.99 6.83 -4.40
C ASP A 17 -2.81 7.99 -3.41
N GLY A 18 -3.42 9.14 -3.71
CA GLY A 18 -3.44 10.34 -2.86
C GLY A 18 -4.77 10.54 -2.14
N PHE A 19 -5.00 11.77 -1.68
CA PHE A 19 -6.08 12.12 -0.76
C PHE A 19 -7.48 11.68 -1.21
N ILE A 20 -7.83 11.90 -2.48
CA ILE A 20 -9.16 11.57 -3.01
C ILE A 20 -9.43 10.05 -2.91
N SER A 21 -8.45 9.23 -3.29
CA SER A 21 -8.59 7.77 -3.21
C SER A 21 -8.66 7.29 -1.76
N THR A 22 -7.90 7.91 -0.86
CA THR A 22 -7.90 7.62 0.58
C THR A 22 -9.19 8.05 1.25
N ALA A 23 -9.79 9.18 0.87
CA ALA A 23 -11.12 9.58 1.31
C ALA A 23 -12.18 8.57 0.89
N SER A 24 -12.07 8.05 -0.34
CA SER A 24 -12.94 6.96 -0.80
C SER A 24 -12.73 5.66 -0.03
N ALA A 25 -11.49 5.37 0.38
CA ALA A 25 -11.14 4.22 1.20
C ALA A 25 -11.65 4.34 2.63
N LEU A 26 -11.67 5.54 3.22
CA LEU A 26 -12.29 5.82 4.53
C LEU A 26 -13.77 5.42 4.52
N ILE A 27 -14.53 5.93 3.55
CA ILE A 27 -15.97 5.60 3.44
C ILE A 27 -16.16 4.09 3.26
N ALA A 28 -15.35 3.45 2.42
CA ALA A 28 -15.42 2.00 2.22
C ALA A 28 -15.14 1.24 3.52
N CYS A 29 -14.11 1.64 4.28
CA CYS A 29 -13.75 1.00 5.54
C CYS A 29 -14.77 1.25 6.65
N GLU A 30 -15.51 2.36 6.62
CA GLU A 30 -16.61 2.59 7.55
C GLU A 30 -17.77 1.63 7.29
N LEU A 31 -18.13 1.42 6.01
CA LEU A 31 -19.13 0.43 5.62
C LEU A 31 -18.69 -1.01 5.92
N CYS A 32 -17.38 -1.25 5.85
CA CYS A 32 -16.82 -2.59 5.84
C CYS A 32 -15.41 -2.60 6.46
N PRO A 33 -15.28 -2.67 7.80
CA PRO A 33 -14.02 -2.46 8.51
C PRO A 33 -12.86 -3.39 8.09
N PHE A 34 -13.17 -4.62 7.67
CA PHE A 34 -12.14 -5.58 7.27
C PHE A 34 -11.38 -5.16 5.99
N LEU A 35 -11.92 -4.23 5.20
CA LEU A 35 -11.27 -3.73 3.99
C LEU A 35 -9.91 -3.13 4.26
N LYS A 36 -9.69 -2.60 5.48
CA LYS A 36 -8.38 -2.07 5.89
C LYS A 36 -7.25 -3.06 5.63
N ASN A 37 -7.48 -4.37 5.73
CA ASN A 37 -6.46 -5.40 5.50
C ASN A 37 -6.06 -5.55 4.02
N TYR A 38 -6.89 -5.07 3.09
CA TYR A 38 -6.62 -5.12 1.65
C TYR A 38 -5.96 -3.85 1.12
N LEU A 39 -5.89 -2.78 1.93
CA LEU A 39 -5.38 -1.49 1.49
C LEU A 39 -3.86 -1.37 1.70
N ILE A 40 -3.17 -0.89 0.67
CA ILE A 40 -1.77 -0.49 0.68
C ILE A 40 -1.73 1.00 0.33
N ALA A 41 -1.20 1.84 1.22
CA ALA A 41 -1.07 3.27 0.96
C ALA A 41 0.18 3.54 0.10
N ALA A 42 0.02 4.07 -1.10
CA ALA A 42 1.15 4.24 -2.02
C ALA A 42 2.08 5.37 -1.60
N HIS A 43 1.54 6.59 -1.45
CA HIS A 43 2.37 7.75 -1.15
C HIS A 43 1.68 8.72 -0.20
N ARG A 44 2.48 9.58 0.45
CA ARG A 44 1.97 10.74 1.18
C ARG A 44 1.77 11.92 0.22
N SER A 45 0.51 12.15 -0.22
CA SER A 45 0.11 13.42 -0.87
C SER A 45 0.41 14.64 0.01
N GLN A 46 0.74 15.77 -0.61
CA GLN A 46 0.92 17.08 0.06
C GLN A 46 -0.40 17.75 0.49
N GLU A 47 -1.55 17.14 0.21
CA GLU A 47 -2.82 17.64 0.70
C GLU A 47 -2.95 17.43 2.22
N LYS A 48 -3.25 18.52 2.95
CA LYS A 48 -3.25 18.56 4.43
C LYS A 48 -4.08 17.44 5.07
N GLY A 49 -5.22 17.10 4.47
CA GLY A 49 -6.12 16.07 4.99
C GLY A 49 -5.60 14.64 4.80
N HIS A 50 -4.59 14.42 3.95
CA HIS A 50 -4.18 13.07 3.59
C HIS A 50 -3.51 12.33 4.74
N GLN A 51 -2.60 12.99 5.47
CA GLN A 51 -1.97 12.37 6.63
C GLN A 51 -2.98 12.02 7.72
N ILE A 52 -3.98 12.88 7.93
CA ILE A 52 -5.05 12.63 8.92
C ILE A 52 -5.86 11.39 8.50
N ALA A 53 -6.23 11.31 7.22
CA ALA A 53 -6.96 10.17 6.67
C ALA A 53 -6.16 8.86 6.78
N LEU A 54 -4.87 8.88 6.46
CA LEU A 54 -3.97 7.73 6.59
C LEU A 54 -3.84 7.28 8.05
N ASN A 55 -3.69 8.22 8.99
CA ASN A 55 -3.64 7.93 10.41
C ASN A 55 -4.94 7.26 10.90
N HIS A 56 -6.11 7.77 10.46
CA HIS A 56 -7.40 7.16 10.80
C HIS A 56 -7.57 5.75 10.23
N LEU A 57 -7.02 5.49 9.04
CA LEU A 57 -6.98 4.15 8.46
C LEU A 57 -5.92 3.23 9.10
N GLY A 58 -5.02 3.77 9.92
CA GLY A 58 -3.87 3.03 10.47
C GLY A 58 -2.89 2.60 9.38
N LYS A 59 -2.66 3.45 8.37
CA LYS A 59 -1.82 3.13 7.20
C LYS A 59 -0.58 4.02 7.14
N THR A 60 0.57 3.37 6.96
CA THR A 60 1.83 4.02 6.62
C THR A 60 2.02 3.99 5.10
N PRO A 61 2.23 5.14 4.44
CA PRO A 61 2.47 5.17 3.01
C PRO A 61 3.86 4.59 2.66
N LEU A 62 3.98 3.95 1.50
CA LEU A 62 5.26 3.42 1.01
C LEU A 62 6.24 4.53 0.59
N LEU A 63 5.72 5.65 0.09
CA LEU A 63 6.49 6.73 -0.52
C LEU A 63 6.17 8.09 0.10
N ASP A 64 7.17 8.97 0.15
CA ASP A 64 7.02 10.37 0.54
C ASP A 64 7.85 11.26 -0.38
N LEU A 65 7.26 11.60 -1.52
CA LEU A 65 7.95 12.23 -2.67
C LEU A 65 7.42 13.64 -2.97
N ASN A 66 6.74 14.28 -2.01
CA ASN A 66 6.10 15.59 -2.20
C ASN A 66 5.12 15.67 -3.39
N MET A 67 4.50 14.54 -3.76
CA MET A 67 3.55 14.45 -4.87
C MET A 67 2.17 15.00 -4.49
N ARG A 68 1.45 15.55 -5.49
CA ARG A 68 0.07 16.07 -5.36
C ARG A 68 -0.72 16.10 -6.66
N LEU A 69 -0.29 15.33 -7.66
CA LEU A 69 -0.94 15.28 -8.97
C LEU A 69 -2.26 14.50 -8.90
N GLY A 70 -2.26 13.37 -8.18
CA GLY A 70 -3.38 12.44 -8.17
C GLY A 70 -3.33 11.51 -9.40
N GLU A 71 -4.51 11.22 -9.97
CA GLU A 71 -4.69 10.39 -11.17
C GLU A 71 -4.17 8.95 -11.04
N GLY A 72 -3.89 8.48 -9.81
CA GLY A 72 -3.32 7.15 -9.60
C GLY A 72 -1.80 7.09 -9.79
N THR A 73 -1.12 8.22 -9.95
CA THR A 73 0.33 8.26 -10.23
C THR A 73 1.17 7.71 -9.09
N GLY A 74 0.85 8.04 -7.85
CA GLY A 74 1.48 7.44 -6.67
C GLY A 74 1.14 5.96 -6.56
N ALA A 75 -0.10 5.56 -6.81
CA ALA A 75 -0.49 4.15 -6.83
C ALA A 75 0.28 3.33 -7.88
N ALA A 76 0.48 3.86 -9.08
CA ALA A 76 1.27 3.19 -10.12
C ALA A 76 2.74 2.98 -9.69
N LEU A 77 3.35 3.95 -9.01
CA LEU A 77 4.68 3.79 -8.41
C LEU A 77 4.67 2.77 -7.26
N GLY A 78 3.67 2.85 -6.38
CA GLY A 78 3.50 1.92 -5.26
C GLY A 78 3.34 0.47 -5.71
N MET A 79 2.64 0.22 -6.82
CA MET A 79 2.52 -1.13 -7.40
C MET A 79 3.87 -1.74 -7.74
N LYS A 80 4.86 -0.94 -8.19
CA LYS A 80 6.22 -1.45 -8.45
C LYS A 80 6.94 -1.86 -7.18
N LEU A 81 6.73 -1.16 -6.07
CA LEU A 81 7.26 -1.60 -4.77
C LEU A 81 6.60 -2.89 -4.29
N VAL A 82 5.29 -3.05 -4.51
CA VAL A 82 4.58 -4.29 -4.18
C VAL A 82 5.12 -5.46 -5.01
N GLU A 83 5.28 -5.28 -6.32
CA GLU A 83 5.89 -6.29 -7.21
C GLU A 83 7.31 -6.66 -6.74
N LEU A 84 8.13 -5.67 -6.36
CA LEU A 84 9.48 -5.91 -5.83
C LEU A 84 9.45 -6.72 -4.54
N GLY A 85 8.53 -6.43 -3.62
CA GLY A 85 8.37 -7.21 -2.38
C GLY A 85 8.01 -8.67 -2.67
N VAL A 86 7.13 -8.92 -3.64
CA VAL A 86 6.80 -10.27 -4.10
C VAL A 86 8.01 -10.98 -4.70
N LYS A 87 8.80 -10.28 -5.53
CA LYS A 87 10.04 -10.84 -6.10
C LYS A 87 11.05 -11.17 -5.03
N ILE A 88 11.26 -10.29 -4.06
CA ILE A 88 12.16 -10.55 -2.92
C ILE A 88 11.76 -11.85 -2.21
N LEU A 89 10.47 -12.03 -1.93
CA LEU A 89 9.98 -13.22 -1.25
C LEU A 89 10.19 -14.51 -2.05
N ASN A 90 10.06 -14.45 -3.38
CA ASN A 90 10.09 -15.63 -4.24
C ASN A 90 11.46 -15.95 -4.83
N GLU A 91 12.32 -14.95 -4.99
CA GLU A 91 13.56 -15.04 -5.78
C GLU A 91 14.83 -14.86 -4.94
N MET A 92 14.74 -14.30 -3.72
CA MET A 92 15.92 -14.24 -2.85
C MET A 92 16.26 -15.61 -2.29
N ALA A 93 17.49 -16.05 -2.55
CA ALA A 93 18.04 -17.24 -1.93
C ALA A 93 18.07 -17.08 -0.40
N THR A 94 17.69 -18.15 0.29
CA THR A 94 17.89 -18.28 1.73
C THR A 94 19.38 -18.33 2.06
N PHE A 95 19.73 -18.07 3.33
CA PHE A 95 21.13 -18.16 3.79
C PHE A 95 21.76 -19.53 3.51
N GLU A 96 20.96 -20.60 3.59
CA GLU A 96 21.41 -21.97 3.31
C GLU A 96 21.72 -22.15 1.82
N GLU A 97 20.80 -21.75 0.94
CA GLU A 97 20.97 -21.83 -0.53
C GLU A 97 22.14 -20.98 -1.01
N ALA A 98 22.32 -19.79 -0.43
CA ALA A 98 23.42 -18.88 -0.74
C ALA A 98 24.76 -19.29 -0.11
N ARG A 99 24.78 -20.35 0.72
CA ARG A 99 25.97 -20.83 1.48
C ARG A 99 26.65 -19.72 2.28
N VAL A 100 25.86 -18.81 2.83
CA VAL A 100 26.36 -17.72 3.67
C VAL A 100 26.60 -18.28 5.07
N SER A 101 27.86 -18.25 5.53
CA SER A 101 28.19 -18.59 6.92
C SER A 101 27.48 -17.63 7.86
N ARG A 102 26.73 -18.15 8.84
CA ARG A 102 26.26 -17.34 9.96
C ARG A 102 27.50 -16.94 10.77
N GLU A 103 28.00 -15.73 10.58
CA GLU A 103 28.98 -15.16 11.52
C GLU A 103 28.33 -15.04 12.90
N GLY A 104 29.09 -15.44 13.92
CA GLY A 104 28.58 -15.93 15.18
C GLY A 104 27.88 -14.92 16.09
N ASN A 105 26.99 -15.49 16.91
CA ASN A 105 26.97 -15.34 18.36
C ASN A 105 26.71 -16.72 18.96
#